data_AF-A0AAU9CSZ6-F1
#
_entry.id   AF-A0AAU9CSZ6-F1
#
_cell.length_a   1.000
_cell.length_b   1.000
_cell.length_c   1.000
_cell.angle_alpha   90.00
_cell.angle_beta   90.00
_cell.angle_gamma   90.00
#
_symmetry.space_group_name_H-M   'P 1'
#
loop_
_entity.id
_entity.type
_entity.pdbx_description
1 polymer ?
#
loop_
_entity_poly.entity_id
_entity_poly.type
_entity_poly.pdbx_seq_one_letter_code
_entity_poly.pdbx_strand_id
1 'polypeptide(L)'
;MSKKYRSRNGSLHTYEFYKERRDDPSWEDDFLRIRAIRQRNFLIAIVAVIAVVIIGGFIYEEGQKGKSQNTAVESSSSSSTASSKSKVSESSSSESSKVEQSSKPTENKTSNNAEQIKKFLIGKTYKVVPFLYDGINANQAAHTNKAPQNFVKDNITILHFIDSSTVTQNGVNGNNQQKNENYQTSDSTITIGALKIPYQMNNGAAEFHSWNTEDQNGHKVTWKIEPYHENNNQDEDHHDHNNDDDHHH
;
A
#
# COMPACT_ATOMS: atom_id res chain seq x y z
N MET A 1 -31.86 2.73 -21.49
CA MET A 1 -32.40 2.44 -20.14
C MET A 1 -31.30 2.65 -19.11
N SER A 2 -31.59 3.33 -17.99
CA SER A 2 -30.60 3.60 -16.94
C SER A 2 -30.26 2.32 -16.17
N LYS A 3 -28.97 2.04 -15.96
CA LYS A 3 -28.51 0.87 -15.19
C LYS A 3 -29.02 0.99 -13.75
N LYS A 4 -29.64 -0.09 -13.25
CA LYS A 4 -30.12 -0.21 -11.88
C LYS A 4 -29.12 -1.01 -11.05
N TYR A 5 -29.08 -0.70 -9.76
CA TYR A 5 -28.22 -1.31 -8.77
C TYR A 5 -29.08 -1.83 -7.62
N ARG A 6 -28.69 -2.97 -7.06
CA ARG A 6 -29.38 -3.59 -5.93
C ARG A 6 -28.94 -2.93 -4.63
N SER A 7 -29.89 -2.49 -3.82
CA SER A 7 -29.72 -2.02 -2.44
C SER A 7 -29.48 -3.19 -1.48
N ARG A 8 -28.95 -2.90 -0.29
CA ARG A 8 -28.83 -3.85 0.83
C ARG A 8 -30.19 -4.46 1.23
N ASN A 9 -31.29 -3.71 1.11
CA ASN A 9 -32.65 -4.20 1.39
C ASN A 9 -33.26 -5.02 0.23
N GLY A 10 -32.51 -5.24 -0.86
CA GLY A 10 -32.94 -6.01 -2.01
C GLY A 10 -33.67 -5.23 -3.12
N SER A 11 -34.02 -3.96 -2.89
CA SER A 11 -34.66 -3.12 -3.90
C SER A 11 -33.69 -2.71 -5.02
N LEU A 12 -34.21 -2.42 -6.22
CA LEU A 12 -33.42 -2.01 -7.38
C LEU A 12 -33.66 -0.53 -7.69
N HIS A 13 -32.62 0.28 -7.60
CA HIS A 13 -32.70 1.72 -7.87
C HIS A 13 -31.65 2.19 -8.89
N THR A 14 -31.89 3.33 -9.53
CA THR A 14 -30.95 3.96 -10.47
C THR A 14 -29.85 4.70 -9.72
N TYR A 15 -28.75 5.02 -10.40
CA TYR A 15 -27.69 5.82 -9.77
C TYR A 15 -28.18 7.18 -9.25
N GLU A 16 -29.04 7.86 -10.02
CA GLU A 16 -29.58 9.17 -9.61
C GLU A 16 -30.34 9.09 -8.28
N PHE A 17 -31.08 7.99 -8.05
CA PHE A 17 -31.75 7.76 -6.77
C PHE A 17 -30.79 7.73 -5.57
N TYR A 18 -29.62 7.09 -5.73
CA TYR A 18 -28.59 7.04 -4.69
C TYR A 18 -27.84 8.37 -4.57
N LYS A 19 -27.64 9.08 -5.69
CA LYS A 19 -26.98 10.38 -5.72
C LYS A 19 -27.80 11.45 -5.00
N GLU A 20 -29.12 11.44 -5.16
CA GLU A 20 -30.05 12.31 -4.43
C GLU A 20 -30.05 12.04 -2.93
N ARG A 21 -29.78 10.79 -2.52
CA ARG A 21 -29.77 10.34 -1.11
C ARG A 21 -28.36 10.21 -0.54
N ARG A 22 -27.37 10.86 -1.15
CA ARG A 22 -25.97 10.80 -0.69
C ARG A 22 -25.79 11.32 0.75
N ASP A 23 -26.70 12.18 1.20
CA ASP A 23 -26.68 12.83 2.51
C ASP A 23 -27.63 12.13 3.51
N ASP A 24 -28.27 11.01 3.13
CA ASP A 24 -29.12 10.19 3.99
C ASP A 24 -28.29 9.04 4.61
N PRO A 25 -28.14 8.97 5.95
CA PRO A 25 -27.33 7.94 6.62
C PRO A 25 -27.77 6.52 6.30
N SER A 26 -29.05 6.30 6.01
CA SER A 26 -29.59 4.96 5.70
C SER A 26 -29.19 4.46 4.30
N TRP A 27 -28.79 5.38 3.42
CA TRP A 27 -28.43 5.08 2.03
C TRP A 27 -26.96 5.35 1.70
N GLU A 28 -26.19 5.91 2.65
CA GLU A 28 -24.80 6.28 2.47
C GLU A 28 -23.93 5.10 2.03
N ASP A 29 -24.04 3.96 2.72
CA ASP A 29 -23.32 2.71 2.37
C ASP A 29 -23.63 2.21 0.95
N ASP A 30 -24.91 2.26 0.57
CA ASP A 30 -25.37 1.83 -0.75
C ASP A 30 -24.86 2.77 -1.84
N PHE A 31 -24.92 4.09 -1.59
CA PHE A 31 -24.36 5.09 -2.49
C PHE A 31 -22.85 4.89 -2.69
N LEU A 32 -22.09 4.73 -1.61
CA LEU A 32 -20.63 4.52 -1.66
C LEU A 32 -20.28 3.25 -2.44
N ARG A 33 -20.97 2.12 -2.19
CA ARG A 33 -20.76 0.88 -2.94
C ARG A 33 -21.01 1.07 -4.43
N ILE A 34 -22.15 1.66 -4.79
CA ILE A 34 -22.58 1.82 -6.18
C ILE A 34 -21.66 2.79 -6.92
N ARG A 35 -21.23 3.84 -6.22
CA ARG A 35 -20.23 4.78 -6.73
C ARG A 35 -18.89 4.09 -7.01
N ALA A 36 -18.41 3.24 -6.10
CA ALA A 36 -17.19 2.46 -6.29
C ALA A 36 -17.30 1.52 -7.50
N ILE A 37 -18.46 0.85 -7.69
CA ILE A 37 -18.71 0.00 -8.87
C ILE A 37 -18.63 0.81 -10.17
N ARG A 38 -19.20 2.01 -10.21
CA ARG A 38 -19.11 2.87 -11.41
C ARG A 38 -17.69 3.36 -11.67
N GLN A 39 -16.93 3.71 -10.64
CA GLN A 39 -15.55 4.16 -10.78
C GLN A 39 -14.64 3.04 -11.29
N ARG A 40 -14.81 1.81 -10.83
CA ARG A 40 -14.07 0.65 -11.36
C ARG A 40 -14.34 0.42 -12.84
N ASN A 41 -15.61 0.46 -13.25
CA ASN A 41 -15.97 0.29 -14.66
C ASN A 41 -15.43 1.42 -15.55
N PHE A 42 -15.39 2.66 -15.04
CA PHE A 42 -14.82 3.80 -15.76
C PHE A 42 -13.29 3.68 -15.90
N LEU A 43 -12.59 3.27 -14.85
CA LEU A 43 -11.14 3.01 -14.88
C LEU A 43 -10.79 1.86 -15.84
N ILE A 44 -11.53 0.75 -15.79
CA ILE A 44 -11.35 -0.38 -16.72
C ILE A 44 -11.54 0.07 -18.17
N ALA A 45 -12.56 0.90 -18.45
CA ALA A 45 -12.79 1.42 -19.80
C ALA A 45 -11.63 2.31 -20.28
N ILE A 46 -11.08 3.18 -19.43
CA ILE A 46 -9.93 4.02 -19.78
C ILE A 46 -8.69 3.15 -20.06
N VAL A 47 -8.42 2.17 -19.20
CA VAL A 47 -7.28 1.25 -19.38
C VAL A 47 -7.42 0.44 -20.67
N ALA A 48 -8.64 -0.03 -20.98
CA ALA A 48 -8.90 -0.74 -22.23
C ALA A 48 -8.65 0.13 -23.48
N VAL A 49 -9.06 1.40 -23.45
CA VAL A 49 -8.78 2.35 -24.55
C VAL A 49 -7.28 2.59 -24.71
N ILE A 50 -6.55 2.79 -23.61
CA ILE A 50 -5.10 2.98 -23.65
C ILE A 50 -4.39 1.72 -24.19
N ALA A 51 -4.82 0.52 -23.77
CA ALA A 51 -4.27 -0.73 -24.26
C ALA A 51 -4.47 -0.88 -25.78
N VAL A 52 -5.64 -0.52 -26.32
CA VAL A 52 -5.90 -0.51 -27.77
C VAL A 52 -4.99 0.47 -28.51
N VAL A 53 -4.74 1.66 -27.94
CA VAL A 53 -3.82 2.66 -28.55
C VAL A 53 -2.38 2.16 -28.54
N ILE A 54 -1.93 1.49 -27.47
CA ILE A 54 -0.57 0.93 -27.39
C ILE A 54 -0.39 -0.21 -28.39
N ILE A 55 -1.35 -1.15 -28.46
CA ILE A 55 -1.31 -2.27 -29.42
C ILE A 55 -1.39 -1.74 -30.86
N GLY A 56 -2.26 -0.76 -31.14
CA GLY A 56 -2.36 -0.12 -32.44
C GLY A 56 -1.09 0.65 -32.82
N GLY A 57 -0.43 1.31 -31.87
CA GLY A 57 0.85 2.00 -32.06
C GLY A 57 2.00 1.03 -32.38
N PHE A 58 2.07 -0.10 -31.67
CA PHE A 58 3.07 -1.16 -31.94
C PHE A 58 2.90 -1.79 -33.33
N ILE A 59 1.67 -1.99 -33.80
CA ILE A 59 1.42 -2.49 -35.17
C ILE A 59 1.77 -1.44 -36.23
N TYR A 60 1.64 -0.16 -35.91
CA TYR A 60 1.99 0.94 -36.83
C TYR A 60 3.51 1.15 -36.95
N GLU A 61 4.28 0.82 -35.92
CA GLU A 61 5.74 1.01 -35.88
C GLU A 61 6.51 -0.07 -36.68
N GLU A 62 5.97 -1.30 -36.80
CA GLU A 62 6.55 -2.34 -37.68
C GLU A 62 6.28 -2.07 -39.19
N GLY A 63 5.44 -1.08 -39.52
CA GLY A 63 5.08 -0.67 -40.88
C GLY A 63 5.96 0.43 -41.50
N GLN A 64 6.90 1.04 -40.75
CA GLN A 64 7.78 2.10 -41.27
C GLN A 64 9.28 1.85 -40.99
N LYS A 65 9.81 0.72 -41.49
CA LYS A 65 11.25 0.62 -41.79
C LYS A 65 11.52 1.18 -43.18
N GLY A 66 11.82 2.48 -43.28
CA GLY A 66 12.31 3.03 -44.53
C GLY A 66 12.42 4.55 -44.63
N LYS A 67 13.51 5.12 -44.08
CA LYS A 67 14.42 6.10 -44.69
C LYS A 67 15.00 7.07 -43.65
N SER A 68 16.32 7.02 -43.50
CA SER A 68 17.12 8.22 -43.22
C SER A 68 18.54 8.03 -43.76
N GLN A 69 18.91 8.89 -44.70
CA GLN A 69 20.28 9.04 -45.20
C GLN A 69 21.02 10.11 -44.39
N ASN A 70 22.30 9.82 -44.17
CA ASN A 70 23.44 10.60 -43.70
C ASN A 70 23.43 12.12 -43.91
N THR A 71 24.17 12.86 -43.07
CA THR A 71 25.36 13.63 -43.49
C THR A 71 26.28 13.91 -42.28
N ALA A 72 27.57 13.72 -42.50
CA ALA A 72 28.68 13.92 -41.56
C ALA A 72 29.39 15.27 -41.80
N VAL A 73 30.04 15.83 -40.76
CA VAL A 73 31.35 16.53 -40.68
C VAL A 73 31.40 17.24 -39.31
N GLU A 74 32.49 17.43 -38.57
CA GLU A 74 33.93 17.35 -38.82
C GLU A 74 34.66 17.32 -37.47
N SER A 75 35.84 16.72 -37.46
CA SER A 75 36.76 16.62 -36.32
C SER A 75 37.69 17.84 -36.24
N SER A 76 37.97 18.33 -35.03
CA SER A 76 39.23 19.01 -34.74
C SER A 76 39.65 18.78 -33.27
N SER A 77 40.94 18.76 -33.06
CA SER A 77 41.69 18.06 -32.03
C SER A 77 42.37 18.98 -31.02
N SER A 78 42.97 18.35 -29.98
CA SER A 78 43.95 18.87 -29.01
C SER A 78 43.37 19.66 -27.82
N SER A 79 43.84 19.56 -26.58
CA SER A 79 45.14 19.16 -26.05
C SER A 79 45.05 18.81 -24.54
N SER A 80 45.95 17.91 -24.14
CA SER A 80 46.58 17.66 -22.82
C SER A 80 46.23 18.55 -21.60
N THR A 81 46.17 17.97 -20.38
CA THR A 81 47.33 17.75 -19.45
C THR A 81 46.85 17.36 -18.05
N ALA A 82 47.69 16.59 -17.36
CA ALA A 82 47.55 15.92 -16.06
C ALA A 82 47.59 16.82 -14.80
N SER A 83 47.08 16.30 -13.67
CA SER A 83 47.67 16.31 -12.31
C SER A 83 46.63 15.75 -11.33
N SER A 84 46.78 14.57 -10.71
CA SER A 84 47.74 14.05 -9.72
C SER A 84 47.38 14.37 -8.25
N LYS A 85 47.24 13.27 -7.46
CA LYS A 85 47.54 13.10 -6.02
C LYS A 85 46.64 13.82 -4.99
N SER A 86 46.39 13.34 -3.76
CA SER A 86 46.51 12.05 -3.04
C SER A 86 46.24 12.28 -1.54
N LYS A 87 45.99 11.19 -0.79
CA LYS A 87 46.15 10.96 0.68
C LYS A 87 44.93 11.38 1.55
N VAL A 88 44.23 10.47 2.25
CA VAL A 88 44.57 9.51 3.35
C VAL A 88 44.83 10.20 4.69
N SER A 89 44.10 9.73 5.72
CA SER A 89 44.35 9.61 7.20
C SER A 89 43.01 9.87 7.91
N GLU A 90 42.28 8.98 8.59
CA GLU A 90 42.53 7.91 9.57
C GLU A 90 42.84 8.37 11.02
N SER A 91 42.16 7.72 11.98
CA SER A 91 42.33 7.65 13.46
C SER A 91 41.46 8.63 14.30
N SER A 92 40.42 8.12 15.00
CA SER A 92 40.37 7.59 16.39
C SER A 92 40.21 8.72 17.44
N SER A 93 39.52 8.64 18.59
CA SER A 93 39.21 7.55 19.50
C SER A 93 38.11 7.99 20.50
N SER A 94 37.42 6.99 21.06
CA SER A 94 36.65 6.89 22.32
C SER A 94 36.85 7.91 23.47
N GLU A 95 35.76 8.22 24.18
CA GLU A 95 35.77 8.27 25.66
C GLU A 95 34.41 7.91 26.29
N SER A 96 34.51 7.24 27.44
CA SER A 96 33.49 6.56 28.23
C SER A 96 32.91 7.47 29.32
N SER A 97 31.67 7.21 29.75
CA SER A 97 31.21 7.58 31.10
C SER A 97 30.20 6.57 31.61
N LYS A 98 30.71 5.76 32.55
CA LYS A 98 30.04 4.77 33.39
C LYS A 98 29.32 5.48 34.54
N VAL A 99 28.03 5.19 34.77
CA VAL A 99 27.42 5.31 36.10
C VAL A 99 26.55 4.07 36.34
N GLU A 100 27.02 3.22 37.25
CA GLU A 100 26.27 2.12 37.84
C GLU A 100 25.33 2.67 38.92
N GLN A 101 24.05 2.29 38.89
CA GLN A 101 23.32 2.06 40.14
C GLN A 101 22.30 0.93 39.98
N SER A 102 22.70 -0.18 40.59
CA SER A 102 21.93 -1.31 41.11
C SER A 102 20.44 -1.06 41.38
N SER A 103 19.58 -1.93 40.84
CA SER A 103 18.35 -2.41 41.45
C SER A 103 17.85 -3.67 40.74
N LYS A 104 18.00 -4.82 41.42
CA LYS A 104 17.27 -6.11 41.35
C LYS A 104 16.73 -6.61 39.99
N PRO A 105 16.96 -7.89 39.65
CA PRO A 105 16.23 -8.56 38.57
C PRO A 105 14.78 -8.71 39.02
N THR A 106 13.91 -7.81 38.55
CA THR A 106 12.49 -8.12 38.51
C THR A 106 12.37 -9.13 37.39
N GLU A 107 12.05 -10.39 37.74
CA GLU A 107 11.51 -11.34 36.78
C GLU A 107 10.39 -10.63 36.01
N ASN A 108 10.70 -10.18 34.80
CA ASN A 108 9.70 -9.72 33.86
C ASN A 108 8.85 -10.93 33.55
N LYS A 109 7.74 -11.03 34.26
CA LYS A 109 6.62 -11.90 33.94
C LYS A 109 6.08 -11.37 32.61
N THR A 110 6.71 -11.75 31.51
CA THR A 110 6.23 -11.43 30.17
C THR A 110 4.79 -11.89 30.12
N SER A 111 3.87 -10.93 30.01
CA SER A 111 2.46 -11.22 30.03
C SER A 111 2.13 -12.23 28.94
N ASN A 112 1.29 -13.20 29.27
CA ASN A 112 0.89 -14.26 28.35
C ASN A 112 0.42 -13.67 27.00
N ASN A 113 -0.29 -12.54 27.03
CA ASN A 113 -0.81 -11.88 25.84
C ASN A 113 0.29 -11.33 24.92
N ALA A 114 1.40 -10.82 25.47
CA ALA A 114 2.49 -10.22 24.70
C ALA A 114 3.26 -11.29 23.89
N GLU A 115 3.41 -12.50 24.43
CA GLU A 115 4.00 -13.63 23.72
C GLU A 115 3.01 -14.32 22.77
N GLN A 116 1.74 -14.42 23.16
CA GLN A 116 0.71 -14.97 22.30
C GLN A 116 0.50 -14.13 21.03
N ILE A 117 0.49 -12.79 21.14
CA ILE A 117 0.33 -11.93 19.96
C ILE A 117 1.51 -12.07 18.99
N LYS A 118 2.75 -12.17 19.49
CA LYS A 118 3.92 -12.40 18.63
C LYS A 118 3.74 -13.67 17.82
N LYS A 119 3.39 -14.79 18.47
CA LYS A 119 3.10 -16.06 17.80
C LYS A 119 1.96 -15.96 16.80
N PHE A 120 0.91 -15.20 17.14
CA PHE A 120 -0.23 -15.00 16.25
C PHE A 120 0.13 -14.18 15.01
N LEU A 121 1.07 -13.24 15.10
CA LEU A 121 1.45 -12.33 14.02
C LEU A 121 2.46 -12.94 13.03
N ILE A 122 3.36 -13.81 13.48
CA ILE A 122 4.44 -14.37 12.63
C ILE A 122 3.88 -14.94 11.32
N GLY A 123 4.48 -14.51 10.21
CA GLY A 123 4.13 -14.90 8.85
C GLY A 123 2.88 -14.21 8.29
N LYS A 124 2.19 -13.37 9.06
CA LYS A 124 0.97 -12.69 8.61
C LYS A 124 1.26 -11.30 8.06
N THR A 125 0.42 -10.92 7.10
CA THR A 125 0.45 -9.60 6.49
C THR A 125 -0.85 -8.86 6.78
N TYR A 126 -0.70 -7.59 7.16
CA TYR A 126 -1.80 -6.70 7.51
C TYR A 126 -1.66 -5.38 6.77
N LYS A 127 -2.79 -4.69 6.60
CA LYS A 127 -2.86 -3.35 6.05
C LYS A 127 -3.44 -2.41 7.10
N VAL A 128 -2.69 -1.37 7.44
CA VAL A 128 -3.13 -0.24 8.26
C VAL A 128 -3.65 0.85 7.33
N VAL A 129 -4.88 1.31 7.58
CA VAL A 129 -5.51 2.37 6.77
C VAL A 129 -6.25 3.37 7.65
N PRO A 130 -6.34 4.63 7.19
CA PRO A 130 -7.33 5.55 7.74
C PRO A 130 -8.74 5.07 7.36
N PHE A 131 -9.58 4.94 8.37
CA PHE A 131 -10.99 4.57 8.23
C PHE A 131 -11.89 5.80 8.29
N LEU A 132 -11.67 6.71 9.25
CA LEU A 132 -12.40 7.97 9.40
C LEU A 132 -11.46 9.18 9.47
N TYR A 133 -11.96 10.32 9.03
CA TYR A 133 -11.37 11.66 9.17
C TYR A 133 -12.45 12.59 9.73
N ASP A 134 -12.22 13.14 10.93
CA ASP A 134 -13.20 13.90 11.70
C ASP A 134 -14.56 13.20 11.83
N GLY A 135 -14.53 11.87 12.00
CA GLY A 135 -15.71 11.03 12.13
C GLY A 135 -16.44 10.71 10.82
N ILE A 136 -15.98 11.24 9.69
CA ILE A 136 -16.52 10.97 8.35
C ILE A 136 -15.65 9.91 7.66
N ASN A 137 -16.20 9.08 6.78
CA ASN A 137 -15.42 8.13 6.00
C ASN A 137 -14.22 8.83 5.31
N ALA A 138 -13.01 8.29 5.48
CA ALA A 138 -11.79 8.97 5.01
C ALA A 138 -11.77 9.20 3.48
N ASN A 139 -12.34 8.30 2.67
CA ASN A 139 -12.43 8.49 1.22
C ASN A 139 -13.42 9.60 0.85
N GLN A 140 -14.53 9.68 1.57
CA GLN A 140 -15.53 10.74 1.40
C GLN A 140 -14.98 12.09 1.83
N ALA A 141 -14.25 12.15 2.95
CA ALA A 141 -13.58 13.36 3.41
C ALA A 141 -12.58 13.87 2.36
N ALA A 142 -11.75 12.98 1.80
CA ALA A 142 -10.83 13.32 0.70
C ALA A 142 -11.56 13.80 -0.56
N HIS A 143 -12.68 13.18 -0.91
CA HIS A 143 -13.46 13.56 -2.09
C HIS A 143 -14.23 14.88 -1.92
N THR A 144 -14.59 15.25 -0.68
CA THR A 144 -15.34 16.47 -0.35
C THR A 144 -14.43 17.62 0.10
N ASN A 145 -13.12 17.49 -0.11
CA ASN A 145 -12.09 18.46 0.31
C ASN A 145 -12.07 18.75 1.82
N LYS A 146 -12.56 17.81 2.65
CA LYS A 146 -12.43 17.85 4.10
C LYS A 146 -11.12 17.23 4.58
N ALA A 147 -10.57 16.29 3.81
CA ALA A 147 -9.23 15.76 3.96
C ALA A 147 -8.43 16.00 2.66
N PRO A 148 -7.09 15.92 2.68
CA PRO A 148 -6.27 15.94 1.47
C PRO A 148 -6.75 14.91 0.43
N GLN A 149 -6.71 15.25 -0.86
CA GLN A 149 -7.31 14.41 -1.92
C GLN A 149 -6.74 12.98 -1.97
N ASN A 150 -5.44 12.83 -1.69
CA ASN A 150 -4.77 11.53 -1.67
C ASN A 150 -4.64 10.93 -0.27
N PHE A 151 -5.34 11.50 0.74
CA PHE A 151 -5.17 11.14 2.15
C PHE A 151 -5.21 9.63 2.41
N VAL A 152 -6.21 8.93 1.87
CA VAL A 152 -6.30 7.47 2.07
C VAL A 152 -5.14 6.74 1.40
N LYS A 153 -4.83 7.06 0.14
CA LYS A 153 -3.79 6.38 -0.65
C LYS A 153 -2.40 6.59 -0.05
N ASP A 154 -2.13 7.80 0.42
CA ASP A 154 -0.83 8.19 0.95
C ASP A 154 -0.55 7.58 2.33
N ASN A 155 -1.61 7.21 3.06
CA ASN A 155 -1.53 6.70 4.42
C ASN A 155 -1.78 5.19 4.53
N ILE A 156 -1.78 4.43 3.43
CA ILE A 156 -1.81 2.97 3.49
C ILE A 156 -0.42 2.44 3.83
N THR A 157 -0.36 1.63 4.89
CA THR A 157 0.85 0.93 5.30
C THR A 157 0.59 -0.58 5.34
N ILE A 158 1.44 -1.36 4.66
CA ILE A 158 1.44 -2.82 4.70
C ILE A 158 2.49 -3.27 5.70
N LEU A 159 2.11 -4.16 6.60
CA LEU A 159 2.95 -4.73 7.65
C LEU A 159 3.05 -6.23 7.45
N HIS A 160 4.25 -6.75 7.21
CA HIS A 160 4.51 -8.19 7.14
C HIS A 160 5.40 -8.60 8.32
N PHE A 161 4.86 -9.39 9.23
CA PHE A 161 5.56 -9.81 10.45
C PHE A 161 6.43 -11.02 10.16
N ILE A 162 7.75 -10.83 10.12
CA ILE A 162 8.71 -11.87 9.76
C ILE A 162 8.92 -12.85 10.92
N ASP A 163 9.17 -12.29 12.11
CA ASP A 163 9.49 -13.07 13.31
C ASP A 163 8.91 -12.41 14.58
N SER A 164 9.36 -12.84 15.77
CA SER A 164 8.89 -12.35 17.07
C SER A 164 9.22 -10.89 17.40
N SER A 165 10.04 -10.24 16.58
CA SER A 165 10.53 -8.87 16.79
C SER A 165 10.66 -8.05 15.51
N THR A 166 10.68 -8.68 14.34
CA THR A 166 10.91 -8.01 13.05
C THR A 166 9.63 -7.91 12.23
N VAL A 167 9.35 -6.72 11.71
CA VAL A 167 8.26 -6.45 10.78
C VAL A 167 8.81 -5.71 9.56
N THR A 168 8.38 -6.12 8.37
CA THR A 168 8.60 -5.36 7.14
C THR A 168 7.46 -4.38 6.95
N GLN A 169 7.80 -3.11 6.81
CA GLN A 169 6.86 -2.04 6.54
C GLN A 169 7.01 -1.54 5.10
N ASN A 170 5.91 -1.59 4.35
CA ASN A 170 5.81 -1.08 2.98
C ASN A 170 4.70 -0.03 2.90
N GLY A 171 5.04 1.21 2.55
CA GLY A 171 4.02 2.20 2.21
C GLY A 171 3.57 2.03 0.75
N VAL A 172 2.30 2.32 0.46
CA VAL A 172 1.75 2.13 -0.90
C VAL A 172 2.15 3.25 -1.87
N ASN A 173 2.68 4.37 -1.38
CA ASN A 173 3.29 5.40 -2.22
C ASN A 173 4.77 5.10 -2.44
N GLY A 174 5.22 5.15 -3.71
CA GLY A 174 6.56 4.76 -4.19
C GLY A 174 7.77 5.48 -3.60
N ASN A 175 7.59 6.34 -2.59
CA ASN A 175 8.67 6.93 -1.80
C ASN A 175 8.95 6.16 -0.50
N ASN A 176 8.03 5.30 -0.07
CA ASN A 176 8.21 4.47 1.11
C ASN A 176 8.91 3.18 0.71
N GLN A 177 10.24 3.22 0.73
CA GLN A 177 11.04 2.02 0.55
C GLN A 177 10.66 0.97 1.59
N GLN A 178 10.64 -0.28 1.16
CA GLN A 178 10.53 -1.41 2.06
C GLN A 178 11.59 -1.29 3.15
N LYS A 179 11.14 -1.28 4.40
CA LYS A 179 12.02 -1.16 5.56
C LYS A 179 11.69 -2.23 6.58
N ASN A 180 12.73 -2.86 7.11
CA ASN A 180 12.60 -3.71 8.28
C ASN A 180 12.65 -2.84 9.54
N GLU A 181 11.65 -3.00 10.40
CA GLU A 181 11.57 -2.35 11.69
C GLU A 181 11.47 -3.39 12.79
N ASN A 182 11.96 -3.02 13.98
CA ASN A 182 11.68 -3.79 15.18
C ASN A 182 10.31 -3.37 15.72
N TYR A 183 9.50 -4.34 16.11
CA TYR A 183 8.27 -4.11 16.83
C TYR A 183 8.34 -4.62 18.26
N GLN A 184 7.56 -4.00 19.13
CA GLN A 184 7.42 -4.41 20.53
C GLN A 184 5.96 -4.72 20.82
N THR A 185 5.74 -5.63 21.77
CA THR A 185 4.40 -5.99 22.22
C THR A 185 4.29 -5.81 23.73
N SER A 186 3.15 -5.30 24.14
CA SER A 186 2.66 -5.24 25.52
C SER A 186 1.31 -5.94 25.56
N ASP A 187 0.71 -6.12 26.74
CA ASP A 187 -0.54 -6.86 26.96
C ASP A 187 -1.73 -6.47 26.08
N SER A 188 -1.72 -5.25 25.53
CA SER A 188 -2.83 -4.68 24.75
C SER A 188 -2.40 -3.86 23.54
N THR A 189 -1.09 -3.69 23.29
CA THR A 189 -0.60 -2.80 22.21
C THR A 189 0.63 -3.38 21.52
N ILE A 190 0.62 -3.35 20.18
CA ILE A 190 1.79 -3.56 19.32
C ILE A 190 2.34 -2.19 18.95
N THR A 191 3.64 -1.99 19.10
CA THR A 191 4.34 -0.73 18.78
C THR A 191 5.33 -0.94 17.64
N ILE A 192 5.18 -0.18 16.55
CA ILE A 192 6.05 -0.19 15.36
C ILE A 192 6.39 1.26 15.03
N GLY A 193 7.59 1.71 15.37
CA GLY A 193 7.94 3.13 15.28
C GLY A 193 6.94 4.00 16.04
N ALA A 194 6.21 4.87 15.32
CA ALA A 194 5.16 5.71 15.88
C ALA A 194 3.77 5.04 15.93
N LEU A 195 3.57 3.91 15.24
CA LEU A 195 2.30 3.19 15.22
C LEU A 195 2.09 2.47 16.55
N LYS A 196 0.91 2.66 17.13
CA LYS A 196 0.43 1.97 18.33
C LYS A 196 -0.89 1.28 18.00
N ILE A 197 -0.83 -0.02 17.78
CA ILE A 197 -1.97 -0.83 17.33
C ILE A 197 -2.56 -1.53 18.54
N PRO A 198 -3.77 -1.15 18.99
CA PRO A 198 -4.43 -1.81 20.11
C PRO A 198 -4.98 -3.17 19.70
N TYR A 199 -4.87 -4.14 20.59
CA TYR A 199 -5.39 -5.49 20.37
C TYR A 199 -5.90 -6.11 21.68
N GLN A 200 -6.70 -7.16 21.54
CA GLN A 200 -7.05 -8.08 22.62
C GLN A 200 -6.87 -9.52 22.14
N MET A 201 -6.46 -10.40 23.05
CA MET A 201 -6.39 -11.84 22.78
C MET A 201 -7.67 -12.52 23.26
N ASN A 202 -8.32 -13.24 22.35
CA ASN A 202 -9.50 -14.05 22.62
C ASN A 202 -9.23 -15.48 22.16
N ASN A 203 -9.01 -16.40 23.10
CA ASN A 203 -8.75 -17.83 22.83
C ASN A 203 -7.63 -18.08 21.78
N GLY A 204 -6.53 -17.34 21.85
CA GLY A 204 -5.40 -17.47 20.94
C GLY A 204 -5.57 -16.74 19.59
N ALA A 205 -6.71 -16.12 19.33
CA ALA A 205 -6.90 -15.20 18.22
C ALA A 205 -6.72 -13.75 18.69
N ALA A 206 -6.14 -12.89 17.85
CA ALA A 206 -6.07 -11.46 18.12
C ALA A 206 -7.24 -10.72 17.47
N GLU A 207 -7.88 -9.87 18.26
CA GLU A 207 -8.86 -8.88 17.81
C GLU A 207 -8.23 -7.50 17.85
N PHE A 208 -8.17 -6.83 16.70
CA PHE A 208 -7.59 -5.50 16.60
C PHE A 208 -8.67 -4.43 16.69
N HIS A 209 -8.41 -3.40 17.48
CA HIS A 209 -9.34 -2.29 17.66
C HIS A 209 -8.92 -1.11 16.78
N SER A 210 -9.89 -0.27 16.42
CA SER A 210 -9.57 1.03 15.83
C SER A 210 -8.94 1.94 16.87
N TRP A 211 -8.12 2.88 16.42
CA TRP A 211 -7.50 3.89 17.28
C TRP A 211 -7.52 5.25 16.62
N ASN A 212 -7.31 6.30 17.41
CA ASN A 212 -7.31 7.67 16.92
C ASN A 212 -5.91 8.28 17.02
N THR A 213 -5.58 9.11 16.05
CA THR A 213 -4.47 10.07 16.12
C THR A 213 -4.98 11.44 15.69
N GLU A 214 -4.15 12.46 15.88
CA GLU A 214 -4.38 13.79 15.31
C GLU A 214 -3.34 14.05 14.22
N ASP A 215 -3.76 14.68 13.13
CA ASP A 215 -2.84 15.17 12.11
C ASP A 215 -2.20 16.51 12.54
N GLN A 216 -1.31 17.05 11.70
CA GLN A 216 -0.59 18.30 11.99
C GLN A 216 -1.51 19.53 12.12
N ASN A 217 -2.73 19.45 11.62
CA ASN A 217 -3.72 20.52 11.65
C ASN A 217 -4.77 20.30 12.77
N GLY A 218 -4.61 19.26 13.59
CA GLY A 218 -5.52 18.93 14.69
C GLY A 218 -6.76 18.13 14.25
N HIS A 219 -6.81 17.64 13.01
CA HIS A 219 -7.91 16.77 12.58
C HIS A 219 -7.75 15.37 13.14
N LYS A 220 -8.88 14.77 13.53
CA LYS A 220 -8.90 13.44 14.12
C LYS A 220 -8.93 12.38 13.02
N VAL A 221 -7.93 11.50 13.03
CA VAL A 221 -7.87 10.35 12.12
C VAL A 221 -8.15 9.08 12.90
N THR A 222 -9.17 8.33 12.50
CA THR A 222 -9.42 6.98 13.02
C THR A 222 -8.81 5.95 12.09
N TRP A 223 -7.94 5.11 12.64
CA TRP A 223 -7.24 4.06 11.94
C TRP A 223 -7.84 2.70 12.21
N LYS A 224 -7.61 1.77 11.29
CA LYS A 224 -7.85 0.35 11.48
C LYS A 224 -6.73 -0.47 10.87
N ILE A 225 -6.60 -1.70 11.34
CA ILE A 225 -5.74 -2.73 10.75
C ILE A 225 -6.63 -3.89 10.30
N GLU A 226 -6.37 -4.40 9.10
CA GLU A 226 -7.12 -5.50 8.51
C GLU A 226 -6.17 -6.51 7.85
N PRO A 227 -6.52 -7.82 7.80
CA PRO A 227 -5.74 -8.80 7.06
C PRO A 227 -5.52 -8.34 5.62
N TYR A 228 -4.30 -8.53 5.12
CA TYR A 228 -3.95 -8.20 3.74
C TYR A 228 -3.57 -9.47 2.99
N HIS A 229 -4.30 -9.72 1.91
CA HIS A 229 -4.00 -10.75 0.94
C HIS A 229 -3.59 -10.06 -0.35
N GLU A 230 -2.35 -10.29 -0.78
CA GLU A 230 -1.91 -9.87 -2.09
C GLU A 230 -2.60 -10.78 -3.10
N ASN A 231 -3.54 -10.23 -3.87
CA ASN A 231 -4.18 -10.99 -4.93
C ASN A 231 -3.16 -11.20 -6.05
N ASN A 232 -2.46 -12.33 -6.00
CA ASN A 232 -1.65 -12.84 -7.11
C ASN A 232 -2.59 -13.35 -8.22
N ASN A 233 -3.31 -12.44 -8.89
CA ASN A 233 -3.83 -12.74 -10.22
C ASN A 233 -2.69 -12.56 -11.23
N GLN A 234 -1.75 -13.49 -11.21
CA GLN A 234 -1.09 -13.93 -12.43
C GLN A 234 -1.99 -15.03 -12.99
N ASP A 235 -3.05 -14.62 -13.68
CA ASP A 235 -3.88 -15.54 -14.45
C ASP A 235 -3.02 -16.08 -15.61
N GLU A 236 -2.61 -17.33 -15.46
CA GLU A 236 -2.53 -18.39 -16.48
C GLU A 236 -2.82 -17.95 -17.93
N ASP A 237 -1.85 -17.30 -18.58
CA ASP A 237 -1.80 -17.30 -20.05
C ASP A 237 -1.22 -18.65 -20.50
N HIS A 238 -2.15 -19.58 -20.72
CA HIS A 238 -2.10 -20.73 -21.63
C HIS A 238 -0.72 -21.08 -22.24
N HIS A 239 0.00 -21.99 -21.57
CA HIS A 239 0.86 -22.92 -22.29
C HIS A 239 -0.02 -24.01 -22.90
N ASP A 240 -0.39 -23.85 -24.16
CA ASP A 240 -0.84 -24.98 -24.97
C ASP A 240 -0.36 -24.77 -26.40
N HIS A 241 0.91 -25.12 -26.63
CA HIS A 241 1.47 -25.41 -27.95
C HIS A 241 2.56 -26.46 -27.73
N ASN A 242 2.19 -27.74 -27.93
CA ASN A 242 2.83 -28.53 -28.97
C ASN A 242 2.20 -29.93 -29.10
N ASN A 243 2.11 -30.33 -30.38
CA ASN A 243 2.03 -31.68 -30.94
C ASN A 243 0.64 -32.35 -30.84
N ASP A 244 0.04 -32.87 -31.90
CA ASP A 244 0.62 -33.66 -33.00
C ASP A 244 -0.10 -33.50 -34.35
N ASP A 245 0.69 -33.76 -35.40
CA ASP A 245 0.26 -34.19 -36.73
C ASP A 245 -0.76 -35.33 -36.68
N ASP A 246 -1.76 -35.34 -37.58
CA ASP A 246 -1.99 -36.50 -38.47
C ASP A 246 -3.11 -36.30 -39.51
N HIS A 247 -2.75 -36.70 -40.74
CA HIS A 247 -3.51 -37.11 -41.92
C HIS A 247 -5.06 -37.17 -41.89
N HIS A 248 -5.72 -36.63 -42.93
CA HIS A 248 -6.21 -37.40 -44.10
C HIS A 248 -7.14 -36.58 -45.02
N HIS A 249 -6.85 -36.73 -46.34
CA HIS A 249 -7.69 -36.53 -47.53
C HIS A 249 -8.06 -35.14 -48.04
#